data_AF-A0A8J5GM73-F1
#
_entry.id   AF-A0A8J5GM73-F1
#
_cell.length_a   1.000
_cell.length_b   1.000
_cell.length_c   1.000
_cell.angle_alpha   90.00
_cell.angle_beta   90.00
_cell.angle_gamma   90.00
#
_symmetry.space_group_name_H-M   'P 1'
#
loop_
_entity.id
_entity.type
_entity.pdbx_description
1 polymer ?
#
loop_
_entity_poly.entity_id
_entity_poly.type
_entity_poly.pdbx_seq_one_letter_code
_entity_poly.pdbx_strand_id
1 'polypeptide(L)'
;MLCYADMSSTAFIEPLPVIEFVTELLNRDVQSRPLSDADRVKIKKALRGVKVEVTHRGNMRRKYRISGLTSQATRELTFPVDERGTVKSVVQYFQETYGFTIQHTNWPCLQVGNQQRPNYLPMEVCKIVEGQRYSKRLNERQITALLKVTCQRPHDREMDILQVGRIFQKVYPDDSGAAPYSETVRHNAYHEDPFAREFGIKISEKLASVEARVLPAPWLKYHDTGREKNCLPRVGQWNMMNKLQKVEKLVLKVEDALKMVNGGRVNSWICINFARNVQDNVAKRFCQELAQMCQISGMEFSLDPVLPPLSARPDHVERALKVRYHDAMKILQPQEKELDLLIVVLPDNNGSLYGDLKRICETDLGLVSQCCLTKHVFKMSKQYLANVALKINVKVGGRNTVLVDALSRCIPLVTDRPTIIFGADVTHPHPGEDSSPSIAAVVASQDWPEVTKYAGLVCAQAHRQELIQDLCKVWQDPQRGTLTGGMIKELLISFKKATGQKPQRIIFYRDGVSEGQFYQVLLYELDAIRKACASLEPNYQPPVTFVVVQKRHHTRLFANNHNDNHSVDKSGNILPGTVVDSKICHPTEFDFYLCSHAGIQVTLLITITFLYDVLIA
;
A
#
# COMPACT_ATOMS: atom_id res chain seq x y z
N MET A 1 13.27 -17.96 -25.46
CA MET A 1 13.31 -16.65 -24.76
C MET A 1 11.96 -15.97 -24.91
N LEU A 2 11.53 -15.22 -23.90
CA LEU A 2 10.28 -14.45 -23.91
C LEU A 2 10.62 -12.96 -23.81
N CYS A 3 9.88 -12.13 -24.53
CA CYS A 3 9.95 -10.67 -24.41
C CYS A 3 8.71 -10.21 -23.64
N TYR A 4 8.92 -9.72 -22.42
CA TYR A 4 7.83 -9.19 -21.60
C TYR A 4 7.61 -7.71 -21.90
N ALA A 5 6.39 -7.36 -22.31
CA ALA A 5 5.97 -5.98 -22.53
C ALA A 5 4.67 -5.73 -21.75
N ASP A 6 4.63 -4.63 -20.99
CA ASP A 6 3.44 -4.15 -20.30
C ASP A 6 3.39 -2.62 -20.39
N MET A 7 2.19 -2.07 -20.29
CA MET A 7 1.97 -0.64 -20.32
C MET A 7 2.18 -0.01 -18.94
N SER A 8 2.68 1.21 -18.87
CA SER A 8 2.80 1.90 -17.58
C SER A 8 2.52 3.39 -17.73
N SER A 9 1.97 3.97 -16.66
CA SER A 9 1.67 5.39 -16.58
C SER A 9 2.38 5.97 -15.37
N THR A 10 3.05 7.10 -15.56
CA THR A 10 3.68 7.86 -14.47
C THR A 10 3.43 9.35 -14.69
N ALA A 11 3.44 10.11 -13.59
CA ALA A 11 3.32 11.56 -13.65
C ALA A 11 4.62 12.21 -14.13
N PHE A 12 4.49 13.20 -15.00
CA PHE A 12 5.56 14.10 -15.44
C PHE A 12 5.20 15.53 -15.05
N ILE A 13 6.22 16.36 -14.85
CA ILE A 13 6.04 17.80 -14.68
C ILE A 13 5.76 18.38 -16.05
N GLU A 14 4.67 19.13 -16.18
CA GLU A 14 4.32 19.79 -17.43
C GLU A 14 5.38 20.83 -17.82
N PRO A 15 5.79 20.88 -19.10
CA PRO A 15 6.83 21.78 -19.59
C PRO A 15 6.28 23.21 -19.82
N LEU A 16 5.75 23.83 -18.77
CA LEU A 16 5.15 25.17 -18.82
C LEU A 16 6.21 26.27 -18.56
N PRO A 17 5.98 27.50 -19.04
CA PRO A 17 6.64 28.70 -18.50
C PRO A 17 6.51 28.73 -16.97
N VAL A 18 7.58 29.12 -16.26
CA VAL A 18 7.59 29.05 -14.79
C VAL A 18 6.50 29.94 -14.16
N ILE A 19 6.20 31.09 -14.77
CA ILE A 19 5.12 31.97 -14.32
C ILE A 19 3.74 31.27 -14.38
N GLU A 20 3.44 30.58 -15.48
CA GLU A 20 2.20 29.81 -15.64
C GLU A 20 2.13 28.66 -14.63
N PHE A 21 3.22 27.92 -14.45
CA PHE A 21 3.30 26.86 -13.45
C PHE A 21 3.03 27.37 -12.02
N VAL A 22 3.59 28.53 -11.65
CA VAL A 22 3.32 29.14 -10.34
C VAL A 22 1.85 29.57 -10.22
N THR A 23 1.27 30.10 -11.30
CA THR A 23 -0.14 30.51 -11.37
C THR A 23 -1.07 29.33 -11.09
N GLU A 24 -0.84 28.20 -11.75
CA GLU A 24 -1.59 26.97 -11.52
C GLU A 24 -1.37 26.40 -10.11
N LEU A 25 -0.13 26.41 -9.62
CA LEU A 25 0.21 25.92 -8.28
C LEU A 25 -0.52 26.71 -7.17
N LEU A 26 -0.67 28.02 -7.34
CA LEU A 26 -1.37 28.88 -6.40
C LEU A 26 -2.89 28.91 -6.63
N ASN A 27 -3.36 28.44 -7.79
CA ASN A 27 -4.76 28.44 -8.22
C ASN A 27 -5.41 29.83 -8.12
N ARG A 28 -4.66 30.85 -8.53
CA ARG A 28 -5.04 32.27 -8.50
C ARG A 28 -4.34 33.02 -9.61
N ASP A 29 -4.98 34.09 -10.10
CA ASP A 29 -4.32 35.04 -10.98
C ASP A 29 -3.30 35.87 -10.18
N VAL A 30 -2.03 35.61 -10.47
CA VAL A 30 -0.88 36.09 -9.71
C VAL A 30 -0.46 37.50 -10.10
N GLN A 31 -1.13 38.11 -11.09
CA GLN A 31 -0.95 39.51 -11.48
C GLN A 31 -1.53 40.49 -10.45
N SER A 32 -2.45 40.03 -9.60
CA SER A 32 -3.27 40.91 -8.75
C SER A 32 -2.68 41.23 -7.37
N ARG A 33 -1.74 40.43 -6.84
CA ARG A 33 -1.20 40.59 -5.47
C ARG A 33 0.24 40.08 -5.31
N PRO A 34 1.06 40.68 -4.41
CA PRO A 34 2.38 40.15 -4.07
C PRO A 34 2.33 38.74 -3.45
N LEU A 35 3.40 37.96 -3.66
CA LEU A 35 3.54 36.62 -3.07
C LEU A 35 3.78 36.71 -1.55
N SER A 36 2.93 36.05 -0.77
CA SER A 36 3.13 35.90 0.68
C SER A 36 4.28 34.94 1.02
N ASP A 37 4.75 34.93 2.26
CA ASP A 37 5.77 33.97 2.71
C ASP A 37 5.29 32.52 2.57
N ALA A 38 4.01 32.27 2.82
CA ALA A 38 3.40 30.96 2.61
C ALA A 38 3.46 30.54 1.13
N ASP A 39 3.19 31.48 0.21
CA ASP A 39 3.30 31.22 -1.24
C ASP A 39 4.75 30.93 -1.64
N ARG A 40 5.70 31.71 -1.14
CA ARG A 40 7.14 31.50 -1.39
C ARG A 40 7.60 30.12 -0.94
N VAL A 41 7.20 29.69 0.26
CA VAL A 41 7.51 28.35 0.77
C VAL A 41 6.90 27.26 -0.12
N LYS A 42 5.65 27.45 -0.56
CA LYS A 42 4.96 26.50 -1.46
C LYS A 42 5.65 26.39 -2.82
N ILE A 43 5.99 27.52 -3.45
CA ILE A 43 6.70 27.58 -4.74
C ILE A 43 8.09 26.97 -4.61
N LYS A 44 8.85 27.34 -3.57
CA LYS A 44 10.19 26.78 -3.30
C LYS A 44 10.12 25.27 -3.18
N LYS A 45 9.14 24.74 -2.44
CA LYS A 45 8.94 23.29 -2.28
C LYS A 45 8.58 22.61 -3.60
N ALA A 46 7.80 23.25 -4.46
CA ALA A 46 7.40 22.70 -5.77
C ALA A 46 8.57 22.65 -6.76
N LEU A 47 9.28 23.78 -6.93
CA LEU A 47 10.30 23.96 -7.97
C LEU A 47 11.70 23.44 -7.60
N ARG A 48 12.01 23.23 -6.31
CA ARG A 48 13.33 22.72 -5.90
C ARG A 48 13.64 21.39 -6.58
N GLY A 49 14.78 21.33 -7.28
CA GLY A 49 15.28 20.17 -8.02
C GLY A 49 14.81 20.07 -9.47
N VAL A 50 13.81 20.88 -9.87
CA VAL A 50 13.28 20.94 -11.24
C VAL A 50 14.30 21.60 -12.16
N LYS A 51 14.44 21.08 -13.39
CA LYS A 51 15.25 21.67 -14.45
C LYS A 51 14.42 22.66 -15.26
N VAL A 52 14.98 23.82 -15.52
CA VAL A 52 14.42 24.86 -16.40
C VAL A 52 15.41 25.19 -17.50
N GLU A 53 14.89 25.60 -18.65
CA GLU A 53 15.66 26.22 -19.73
C GLU A 53 15.38 27.71 -19.78
N VAL A 54 16.40 28.49 -20.16
CA VAL A 54 16.26 29.94 -20.32
C VAL A 54 15.75 30.30 -21.71
N THR A 55 14.85 31.27 -21.79
CA THR A 55 14.21 31.71 -23.04
C THR A 55 14.74 33.05 -23.57
N HIS A 56 15.43 33.84 -22.74
CA HIS A 56 15.90 35.19 -23.08
C HIS A 56 17.15 35.25 -23.99
N ARG A 57 17.74 34.11 -24.37
CA ARG A 57 19.01 34.04 -25.13
C ARG A 57 18.85 33.56 -26.58
N GLY A 58 17.68 33.79 -27.19
CA GLY A 58 17.38 33.33 -28.54
C GLY A 58 17.49 31.81 -28.67
N ASN A 59 18.35 31.33 -29.58
CA ASN A 59 18.52 29.89 -29.87
C ASN A 59 19.26 29.11 -28.78
N MET A 60 19.95 29.79 -27.85
CA MET A 60 20.75 29.13 -26.82
C MET A 60 19.93 28.83 -25.56
N ARG A 61 19.25 27.68 -25.56
CA ARG A 61 18.39 27.20 -24.46
C ARG A 61 19.17 26.45 -23.38
N ARG A 62 19.99 27.18 -22.62
CA ARG A 62 20.78 26.57 -21.55
C ARG A 62 19.86 26.07 -20.42
N LYS A 63 20.13 24.84 -19.95
CA LYS A 63 19.36 24.17 -18.90
C LYS A 63 20.04 24.35 -17.53
N TYR A 64 19.24 24.60 -16.50
CA TYR A 64 19.67 24.78 -15.12
C TYR A 64 18.78 23.99 -14.17
N ARG A 65 19.34 23.49 -13.06
CA ARG A 65 18.57 22.90 -11.97
C ARG A 65 18.33 23.93 -10.88
N ILE A 66 17.08 24.09 -10.46
CA ILE A 66 16.68 25.04 -9.41
C ILE A 66 17.13 24.52 -8.05
N SER A 67 17.90 25.32 -7.33
CA SER A 67 18.33 25.04 -5.95
C SER A 67 17.40 25.71 -4.93
N GLY A 68 16.82 26.87 -5.26
CA GLY A 68 15.96 27.63 -4.37
C GLY A 68 15.32 28.85 -5.02
N LEU A 69 14.77 29.71 -4.17
CA LEU A 69 14.23 31.03 -4.52
C LEU A 69 14.95 32.09 -3.71
N THR A 70 15.08 33.29 -4.26
CA THR A 70 15.64 34.44 -3.53
C THR A 70 14.68 34.92 -2.43
N SER A 71 15.24 35.45 -1.34
CA SER A 71 14.46 36.10 -0.28
C SER A 71 13.92 37.46 -0.74
N GLN A 72 14.71 38.21 -1.51
CA GLN A 72 14.34 39.52 -2.05
C GLN A 72 13.56 39.41 -3.37
N ALA A 73 12.80 40.45 -3.68
CA ALA A 73 12.14 40.64 -4.98
C ALA A 73 13.17 40.97 -6.07
N THR A 74 12.85 40.66 -7.32
CA THR A 74 13.75 40.84 -8.48
C THR A 74 14.18 42.30 -8.65
N ARG A 75 13.30 43.26 -8.35
CA ARG A 75 13.62 44.71 -8.36
C ARG A 75 14.70 45.14 -7.35
N GLU A 76 14.78 44.44 -6.22
CA GLU A 76 15.70 44.75 -5.12
C GLU A 76 16.98 43.91 -5.18
N LEU A 77 16.98 42.88 -6.02
CA LEU A 77 18.05 41.90 -6.08
C LEU A 77 19.23 42.42 -6.91
N THR A 78 20.40 42.46 -6.29
CA THR A 78 21.66 42.84 -6.92
C THR A 78 22.67 41.70 -6.87
N PHE A 79 23.61 41.70 -7.81
CA PHE A 79 24.66 40.70 -7.87
C PHE A 79 25.94 41.27 -8.50
N PRO A 80 27.12 40.73 -8.14
CA PRO A 80 28.38 41.11 -8.77
C PRO A 80 28.43 40.57 -10.20
N VAL A 81 28.63 41.45 -11.18
CA VAL A 81 28.65 41.12 -12.62
C VAL A 81 30.05 40.66 -13.05
N ASP A 82 31.10 41.11 -12.37
CA ASP A 82 32.49 40.79 -12.65
C ASP A 82 33.29 40.54 -11.36
N GLU A 83 34.53 40.06 -11.52
CA GLU A 83 35.45 39.84 -10.40
C GLU A 83 36.04 41.15 -9.84
N ARG A 84 35.75 42.29 -10.49
CA ARG A 84 36.15 43.63 -10.03
C ARG A 84 35.14 44.24 -9.06
N GLY A 85 34.04 43.54 -8.79
CA GLY A 85 33.03 43.93 -7.80
C GLY A 85 31.96 44.88 -8.33
N THR A 86 31.82 45.03 -9.66
CA THR A 86 30.75 45.85 -10.24
C THR A 86 29.39 45.22 -9.92
N VAL A 87 28.58 45.89 -9.11
CA VAL A 87 27.25 45.40 -8.71
C VAL A 87 26.20 46.01 -9.64
N LYS A 88 25.32 45.16 -10.19
CA LYS A 88 24.12 45.61 -10.91
C LYS A 88 22.87 44.96 -10.32
N SER A 89 21.72 45.60 -10.49
CA SER A 89 20.44 44.95 -10.23
C SER A 89 20.11 43.94 -11.32
N VAL A 90 19.34 42.91 -10.99
CA VAL A 90 18.90 41.91 -11.98
C VAL A 90 18.08 42.57 -13.08
N VAL A 91 17.19 43.51 -12.73
CA VAL A 91 16.38 44.25 -13.72
C VAL A 91 17.26 45.03 -14.69
N GLN A 92 18.23 45.79 -14.18
CA GLN A 92 19.13 46.59 -15.02
C GLN A 92 19.99 45.69 -15.92
N TYR A 93 20.53 44.60 -15.37
CA TYR A 93 21.35 43.66 -16.14
C TYR A 93 20.58 43.05 -17.32
N PHE A 94 19.33 42.61 -17.08
CA PHE A 94 18.51 42.00 -18.14
C PHE A 94 18.09 43.00 -19.22
N GLN A 95 17.79 44.24 -18.83
CA GLN A 95 17.48 45.32 -19.78
C GLN A 95 18.70 45.66 -20.66
N GLU A 96 19.85 45.90 -20.05
CA GLU A 96 21.06 46.35 -20.78
C GLU A 96 21.69 45.22 -21.62
N THR A 97 21.70 43.98 -21.11
CA THR A 97 22.42 42.88 -21.76
C THR A 97 21.57 42.15 -22.80
N TYR A 98 20.27 42.00 -22.55
CA TYR A 98 19.38 41.20 -23.38
C TYR A 98 18.22 42.00 -23.98
N GLY A 99 18.08 43.29 -23.66
CA GLY A 99 16.93 44.09 -24.09
C GLY A 99 15.59 43.61 -23.52
N PHE A 100 15.61 42.88 -22.39
CA PHE A 100 14.42 42.24 -21.83
C PHE A 100 13.86 43.01 -20.63
N THR A 101 12.67 43.58 -20.80
CA THR A 101 11.95 44.29 -19.72
C THR A 101 11.15 43.31 -18.86
N ILE A 102 11.66 43.04 -17.66
CA ILE A 102 11.00 42.18 -16.65
C ILE A 102 9.71 42.85 -16.16
N GLN A 103 8.57 42.15 -16.22
CA GLN A 103 7.26 42.66 -15.80
C GLN A 103 6.98 42.36 -14.33
N HIS A 104 7.22 41.13 -13.88
CA HIS A 104 7.01 40.62 -12.52
C HIS A 104 8.17 40.96 -11.60
N THR A 105 8.57 42.23 -11.56
CA THR A 105 9.73 42.69 -10.77
C THR A 105 9.56 42.48 -9.25
N ASN A 106 8.33 42.33 -8.78
CA ASN A 106 7.95 42.09 -7.39
C ASN A 106 8.18 40.64 -6.93
N TRP A 107 8.44 39.71 -7.86
CA TRP A 107 8.60 38.29 -7.59
C TRP A 107 10.06 37.94 -7.28
N PRO A 108 10.31 36.85 -6.53
CA PRO A 108 11.67 36.36 -6.34
C PRO A 108 12.24 35.76 -7.63
N CYS A 109 13.57 35.77 -7.75
CA CYS A 109 14.27 35.03 -8.78
C CYS A 109 14.41 33.55 -8.40
N LEU A 110 14.54 32.69 -9.40
CA LEU A 110 15.05 31.34 -9.24
C LEU A 110 16.55 31.39 -8.94
N GLN A 111 16.96 30.68 -7.90
CA GLN A 111 18.37 30.46 -7.61
C GLN A 111 18.80 29.15 -8.28
N VAL A 112 19.84 29.23 -9.12
CA VAL A 112 20.40 28.08 -9.85
C VAL A 112 21.93 28.07 -9.76
N GLY A 113 22.56 26.94 -10.11
CA GLY A 113 24.02 26.82 -10.08
C GLY A 113 24.58 26.43 -8.70
N ASN A 114 25.85 26.77 -8.45
CA ASN A 114 26.56 26.43 -7.22
C ASN A 114 26.12 27.34 -6.05
N GLN A 115 26.03 26.80 -4.83
CA GLN A 115 25.71 27.58 -3.63
C GLN A 115 26.74 28.68 -3.33
N GLN A 116 28.01 28.49 -3.72
CA GLN A 116 29.08 29.47 -3.51
C GLN A 116 29.06 30.62 -4.55
N ARG A 117 28.51 30.38 -5.75
CA ARG A 117 28.32 31.38 -6.81
C ARG A 117 26.93 31.18 -7.44
N PRO A 118 25.87 31.64 -6.77
CA PRO A 118 24.52 31.45 -7.24
C PRO A 118 24.23 32.34 -8.44
N ASN A 119 23.54 31.78 -9.43
CA ASN A 119 22.98 32.53 -10.55
C ASN A 119 21.50 32.81 -10.25
N TYR A 120 21.06 34.04 -10.56
CA TYR A 120 19.69 34.47 -10.36
C TYR A 120 18.99 34.59 -11.71
N LEU A 121 17.89 33.85 -11.87
CA LEU A 121 17.07 33.87 -13.07
C LEU A 121 15.67 34.38 -12.74
N PRO A 122 15.20 35.49 -13.33
CA PRO A 122 13.80 35.88 -13.28
C PRO A 122 12.91 34.73 -13.75
N MET A 123 11.76 34.52 -13.10
CA MET A 123 10.86 33.41 -13.45
C MET A 123 10.29 33.55 -14.87
N GLU A 124 10.09 34.77 -15.36
CA GLU A 124 9.60 35.08 -16.72
C GLU A 124 10.48 34.52 -17.83
N VAL A 125 11.79 34.41 -17.59
CA VAL A 125 12.75 33.97 -18.60
C VAL A 125 13.05 32.48 -18.53
N CYS A 126 12.22 31.71 -17.82
CA CYS A 126 12.43 30.29 -17.56
C CYS A 126 11.22 29.45 -17.99
N LYS A 127 11.49 28.35 -18.68
CA LYS A 127 10.52 27.30 -19.02
C LYS A 127 10.93 25.98 -18.40
N ILE A 128 9.99 25.21 -17.85
CA ILE A 128 10.28 23.87 -17.33
C ILE A 128 10.65 22.93 -18.49
N VAL A 129 11.75 22.18 -18.31
CA VAL A 129 12.20 21.21 -19.32
C VAL A 129 11.24 20.02 -19.38
N GLU A 130 10.93 19.56 -20.60
CA GLU A 130 10.09 18.38 -20.83
C GLU A 130 10.69 17.06 -20.34
N GLY A 131 9.86 16.03 -20.21
CA GLY A 131 10.29 14.67 -19.84
C GLY A 131 10.77 14.52 -18.39
N GLN A 132 10.49 15.48 -17.51
CA GLN A 132 10.87 15.39 -16.10
C GLN A 132 9.84 14.62 -15.27
N ARG A 133 10.17 13.38 -14.90
CA ARG A 133 9.30 12.55 -14.04
C ARG A 133 9.04 13.22 -12.69
N TYR A 134 7.78 13.23 -12.25
CA TYR A 134 7.40 13.72 -10.93
C TYR A 134 7.60 12.62 -9.88
N SER A 135 8.58 12.81 -8.98
CA SER A 135 8.95 11.79 -7.99
C SER A 135 8.29 11.96 -6.61
N LYS A 136 7.58 13.07 -6.37
CA LYS A 136 6.93 13.35 -5.08
C LYS A 136 5.56 12.67 -5.00
N ARG A 137 5.02 12.53 -3.78
CA ARG A 137 3.67 11.98 -3.56
C ARG A 137 2.62 12.85 -4.23
N LEU A 138 1.79 12.22 -5.07
CA LEU A 138 0.61 12.85 -5.67
C LEU A 138 -0.46 13.10 -4.59
N ASN A 139 -1.22 14.18 -4.75
CA ASN A 139 -2.37 14.43 -3.88
C ASN A 139 -3.55 13.51 -4.23
N GLU A 140 -4.57 13.42 -3.38
CA GLU A 140 -5.71 12.51 -3.58
C GLU A 140 -6.46 12.72 -4.90
N ARG A 141 -6.58 13.98 -5.36
CA ARG A 141 -7.22 14.30 -6.65
C ARG A 141 -6.39 13.77 -7.82
N GLN A 142 -5.08 13.99 -7.78
CA GLN A 142 -4.13 13.49 -8.79
C GLN A 142 -4.06 11.97 -8.80
N ILE A 143 -4.05 11.32 -7.62
CA ILE A 143 -4.13 9.85 -7.52
C ILE A 143 -5.44 9.35 -8.12
N THR A 144 -6.56 9.99 -7.81
CA THR A 144 -7.87 9.61 -8.38
C THR A 144 -7.89 9.77 -9.90
N ALA A 145 -7.32 10.86 -10.43
CA ALA A 145 -7.20 11.08 -11.87
C ALA A 145 -6.31 10.02 -12.52
N LEU A 146 -5.15 9.72 -11.93
CA LEU A 146 -4.25 8.67 -12.39
C LEU A 146 -4.95 7.31 -12.40
N LEU A 147 -5.64 6.94 -11.31
CA LEU A 147 -6.39 5.70 -11.18
C LEU A 147 -7.48 5.58 -12.26
N LYS A 148 -8.21 6.66 -12.56
CA LYS A 148 -9.21 6.66 -13.63
C LYS A 148 -8.63 6.33 -14.99
N VAL A 149 -7.39 6.75 -15.26
CA VAL A 149 -6.70 6.50 -16.52
C VAL A 149 -6.04 5.12 -16.54
N THR A 150 -5.53 4.65 -15.40
CA THR A 150 -4.77 3.39 -15.33
C THR A 150 -5.64 2.15 -15.09
N CYS A 151 -6.83 2.30 -14.51
CA CYS A 151 -7.73 1.18 -14.24
C CYS A 151 -8.49 0.79 -15.52
N GLN A 152 -7.86 -0.03 -16.36
CA GLN A 152 -8.41 -0.55 -17.60
C GLN A 152 -8.93 -1.98 -17.42
N ARG A 153 -9.98 -2.33 -18.16
CA ARG A 153 -10.45 -3.73 -18.22
C ARG A 153 -9.43 -4.60 -18.97
N PRO A 154 -9.44 -5.92 -18.75
CA PRO A 154 -8.43 -6.82 -19.30
C PRO A 154 -8.39 -6.84 -20.82
N HIS A 155 -9.57 -6.82 -21.46
CA HIS A 155 -9.66 -6.78 -22.91
C HIS A 155 -9.06 -5.48 -23.49
N ASP A 156 -9.42 -4.32 -22.93
CA ASP A 156 -8.86 -3.03 -23.34
C ASP A 156 -7.33 -3.00 -23.11
N ARG A 157 -6.88 -3.57 -21.99
CA ARG A 157 -5.45 -3.65 -21.66
C ARG A 157 -4.68 -4.58 -22.60
N GLU A 158 -5.25 -5.72 -22.94
CA GLU A 158 -4.68 -6.65 -23.92
C GLU A 158 -4.58 -5.99 -25.29
N MET A 159 -5.65 -5.29 -25.71
CA MET A 159 -5.67 -4.50 -26.94
C MET A 159 -4.61 -3.41 -26.89
N ASP A 160 -4.47 -2.68 -25.80
CA ASP A 160 -3.43 -1.67 -25.64
C ASP A 160 -2.02 -2.28 -25.71
N ILE A 161 -1.76 -3.44 -25.10
CA ILE A 161 -0.45 -4.09 -25.19
C ILE A 161 -0.15 -4.54 -26.62
N LEU A 162 -1.13 -5.12 -27.31
CA LEU A 162 -1.02 -5.51 -28.71
C LEU A 162 -0.91 -4.29 -29.65
N GLN A 163 -1.62 -3.21 -29.31
CA GLN A 163 -1.60 -1.92 -30.00
C GLN A 163 -0.39 -1.07 -29.65
N VAL A 164 0.34 -1.30 -28.55
CA VAL A 164 1.61 -0.63 -28.25
C VAL A 164 2.73 -1.21 -29.10
N GLY A 165 2.56 -2.43 -29.61
CA GLY A 165 3.26 -2.86 -30.84
C GLY A 165 2.95 -1.98 -32.07
N ARG A 166 1.94 -1.11 -32.02
CA ARG A 166 1.32 -0.37 -33.14
C ARG A 166 0.92 1.11 -32.87
N ILE A 167 1.22 1.76 -31.74
CA ILE A 167 0.77 3.14 -31.44
C ILE A 167 1.72 3.87 -30.47
N PHE A 168 2.35 4.94 -30.96
CA PHE A 168 2.54 6.21 -30.24
C PHE A 168 2.52 7.38 -31.25
N GLN A 169 1.33 7.88 -31.59
CA GLN A 169 1.19 9.28 -31.99
C GLN A 169 -0.20 9.79 -31.57
N LYS A 170 -0.25 10.57 -30.49
CA LYS A 170 -1.31 11.58 -30.34
C LYS A 170 -0.97 12.71 -31.30
N VAL A 171 -1.55 12.68 -32.50
CA VAL A 171 -1.66 13.89 -33.32
C VAL A 171 -2.76 14.73 -32.69
N TYR A 172 -2.43 15.93 -32.22
CA TYR A 172 -3.43 16.95 -31.91
C TYR A 172 -4.09 17.34 -33.24
N PRO A 173 -5.42 17.37 -33.37
CA PRO A 173 -6.03 17.88 -34.58
C PRO A 173 -5.70 19.37 -34.69
N ASP A 174 -5.24 19.81 -35.87
CA ASP A 174 -5.41 21.19 -36.29
C ASP A 174 -6.90 21.56 -36.18
N ASP A 175 -7.19 22.82 -35.81
CA ASP A 175 -8.45 23.51 -35.41
C ASP A 175 -9.77 23.20 -36.15
N SER A 176 -10.01 21.94 -36.49
CA SER A 176 -11.05 21.47 -37.40
C SER A 176 -12.00 20.47 -36.74
N GLY A 177 -12.18 20.54 -35.42
CA GLY A 177 -13.38 20.04 -34.71
C GLY A 177 -13.82 18.58 -34.94
N ALA A 178 -13.04 17.72 -35.57
CA ALA A 178 -13.41 16.35 -35.89
C ALA A 178 -12.93 15.39 -34.78
N ALA A 179 -13.80 14.43 -34.42
CA ALA A 179 -13.47 13.39 -33.46
C ALA A 179 -12.38 12.44 -34.00
N PRO A 180 -11.45 11.92 -33.18
CA PRO A 180 -10.38 11.04 -33.65
C PRO A 180 -10.95 9.68 -34.11
N TYR A 181 -10.70 9.31 -35.37
CA TYR A 181 -10.91 7.95 -35.89
C TYR A 181 -9.56 7.22 -35.97
N SER A 182 -9.57 5.93 -35.67
CA SER A 182 -8.37 5.10 -35.54
C SER A 182 -7.74 4.77 -36.90
N GLU A 183 -6.52 5.21 -37.14
CA GLU A 183 -5.65 4.65 -38.17
C GLU A 183 -4.47 3.95 -37.50
N THR A 184 -4.32 2.66 -37.78
CA THR A 184 -3.44 1.72 -37.04
C THR A 184 -2.10 1.60 -37.77
N VAL A 185 -0.99 2.08 -37.18
CA VAL A 185 0.34 2.03 -37.84
C VAL A 185 1.41 1.44 -36.91
N ARG A 186 1.80 0.20 -37.22
CA ARG A 186 2.98 -0.57 -36.73
C ARG A 186 4.20 0.32 -36.49
N HIS A 187 4.76 0.38 -35.28
CA HIS A 187 5.89 1.30 -35.00
C HIS A 187 7.00 0.80 -34.06
N ASN A 188 6.80 -0.23 -33.22
CA ASN A 188 7.97 -0.81 -32.52
C ASN A 188 8.91 -1.52 -33.49
N ALA A 189 8.35 -2.03 -34.60
CA ALA A 189 9.05 -2.64 -35.73
C ALA A 189 10.36 -3.33 -35.33
N TYR A 190 10.33 -4.19 -34.31
CA TYR A 190 11.56 -4.84 -33.80
C TYR A 190 12.28 -5.65 -34.89
N HIS A 191 11.59 -5.99 -35.98
CA HIS A 191 12.15 -6.62 -37.16
C HIS A 191 12.88 -5.64 -38.10
N GLU A 192 12.57 -4.34 -38.03
CA GLU A 192 13.24 -3.24 -38.71
C GLU A 192 14.35 -2.60 -37.86
N ASP A 193 14.36 -2.84 -36.54
CA ASP A 193 15.39 -2.34 -35.64
C ASP A 193 16.79 -2.82 -36.10
N PRO A 194 17.73 -1.87 -36.35
CA PRO A 194 19.02 -2.20 -36.95
C PRO A 194 19.87 -3.08 -36.02
N PHE A 195 19.71 -2.95 -34.70
CA PHE A 195 20.45 -3.75 -33.73
C PHE A 195 19.86 -5.15 -33.63
N ALA A 196 18.54 -5.30 -33.52
CA ALA A 196 17.89 -6.61 -33.48
C ALA A 196 18.24 -7.45 -34.74
N ARG A 197 18.27 -6.80 -35.91
CA ARG A 197 18.69 -7.44 -37.17
C ARG A 197 20.15 -7.89 -37.16
N GLU A 198 21.06 -7.07 -36.67
CA GLU A 198 22.48 -7.41 -36.54
C GLU A 198 22.70 -8.67 -35.69
N PHE A 199 21.94 -8.80 -34.59
CA PHE A 199 21.99 -9.97 -33.71
C PHE A 199 21.08 -11.14 -34.16
N GLY A 200 20.42 -11.04 -35.31
CA GLY A 200 19.51 -12.07 -35.82
C GLY A 200 18.26 -12.32 -34.97
N ILE A 201 17.90 -11.37 -34.10
CA ILE A 201 16.76 -11.47 -33.19
C ILE A 201 15.46 -11.20 -33.95
N LYS A 202 14.48 -12.10 -33.79
CA LYS A 202 13.12 -11.95 -34.33
C LYS A 202 12.12 -12.07 -33.19
N ILE A 203 11.23 -11.07 -33.07
CA ILE A 203 10.21 -11.03 -32.02
C ILE A 203 8.84 -11.29 -32.64
N SER A 204 8.07 -12.20 -32.05
CA SER A 204 6.70 -12.52 -32.47
C SER A 204 5.74 -11.36 -32.15
N GLU A 205 4.82 -11.04 -33.07
CA GLU A 205 3.72 -10.08 -32.83
C GLU A 205 2.56 -10.69 -32.01
N LYS A 206 2.59 -12.01 -31.79
CA LYS A 206 1.55 -12.73 -31.03
C LYS A 206 1.98 -12.91 -29.58
N LEU A 207 1.02 -12.75 -28.66
CA LEU A 207 1.19 -13.10 -27.25
C LEU A 207 1.49 -14.59 -27.10
N ALA A 208 2.26 -14.93 -26.07
CA ALA A 208 2.54 -16.32 -25.73
C ALA A 208 1.25 -17.00 -25.22
N SER A 209 0.93 -18.17 -25.76
CA SER A 209 -0.21 -18.97 -25.32
C SER A 209 0.23 -20.00 -24.28
N VAL A 210 -0.39 -19.93 -23.10
CA VAL A 210 -0.09 -20.79 -21.96
C VAL A 210 -1.30 -21.61 -21.56
N GLU A 211 -1.05 -22.81 -21.06
CA GLU A 211 -2.08 -23.63 -20.44
C GLU A 211 -2.18 -23.24 -18.97
N ALA A 212 -3.41 -23.15 -18.47
CA ALA A 212 -3.69 -22.76 -17.10
C ALA A 212 -4.71 -23.72 -16.50
N ARG A 213 -4.66 -23.89 -15.18
CA ARG A 213 -5.61 -24.68 -14.40
C ARG A 213 -6.30 -23.79 -13.39
N VAL A 214 -7.60 -23.99 -13.15
CA VAL A 214 -8.33 -23.24 -12.12
C VAL A 214 -8.51 -24.13 -10.90
N LEU A 215 -7.82 -23.80 -9.80
CA LEU A 215 -7.97 -24.51 -8.54
C LEU A 215 -9.37 -24.30 -7.94
N PRO A 216 -9.98 -25.33 -7.35
CA PRO A 216 -11.24 -25.18 -6.65
C PRO A 216 -11.06 -24.31 -5.39
N ALA A 217 -12.07 -23.49 -5.09
CA ALA A 217 -12.10 -22.73 -3.85
C ALA A 217 -12.26 -23.69 -2.64
N PRO A 218 -11.59 -23.43 -1.51
CA PRO A 218 -11.76 -24.24 -0.32
C PRO A 218 -13.09 -23.92 0.37
N TRP A 219 -13.64 -24.90 1.09
CA TRP A 219 -14.84 -24.70 1.90
C TRP A 219 -14.51 -23.96 3.21
N LEU A 220 -15.31 -22.95 3.53
CA LEU A 220 -15.22 -22.19 4.77
C LEU A 220 -16.24 -22.70 5.78
N LYS A 221 -15.79 -23.00 7.00
CA LYS A 221 -16.61 -23.36 8.15
C LYS A 221 -17.00 -22.11 8.95
N TYR A 222 -18.28 -22.03 9.28
CA TYR A 222 -18.92 -21.07 10.17
C TYR A 222 -19.53 -21.77 11.39
N HIS A 223 -20.10 -21.00 12.32
CA HIS A 223 -20.69 -21.54 13.54
C HIS A 223 -21.88 -22.48 13.26
N ASP A 224 -22.02 -23.54 14.05
CA ASP A 224 -23.05 -24.57 13.83
C ASP A 224 -24.49 -24.10 14.07
N THR A 225 -24.68 -23.04 14.86
CA THR A 225 -25.99 -22.41 15.09
C THR A 225 -26.33 -21.32 14.07
N GLY A 226 -25.43 -21.03 13.13
CA GLY A 226 -25.72 -20.17 11.99
C GLY A 226 -26.54 -20.90 10.94
N ARG A 227 -27.27 -20.14 10.10
CA ARG A 227 -28.11 -20.69 9.03
C ARG A 227 -27.33 -21.53 8.01
N GLU A 228 -26.13 -21.08 7.65
CA GLU A 228 -25.21 -21.80 6.78
C GLU A 228 -23.95 -22.17 7.57
N LYS A 229 -23.71 -23.48 7.71
CA LYS A 229 -22.56 -24.00 8.45
C LYS A 229 -21.28 -23.95 7.63
N ASN A 230 -21.40 -24.17 6.33
CA ASN A 230 -20.29 -24.19 5.39
C ASN A 230 -20.61 -23.26 4.22
N CYS A 231 -19.63 -22.50 3.77
CA CYS A 231 -19.73 -21.59 2.63
C CYS A 231 -18.64 -21.92 1.62
N LEU A 232 -19.02 -22.15 0.36
CA LEU A 232 -18.08 -22.26 -0.75
C LEU A 232 -17.97 -20.89 -1.44
N PRO A 233 -16.80 -20.22 -1.41
CA PRO A 233 -16.59 -18.98 -2.14
C PRO A 233 -16.87 -19.16 -3.62
N ARG A 234 -17.47 -18.14 -4.24
CA ARG A 234 -17.73 -18.12 -5.68
C ARG A 234 -16.97 -16.97 -6.32
N VAL A 235 -16.14 -17.30 -7.31
CA VAL A 235 -15.31 -16.30 -8.02
C VAL A 235 -14.52 -15.46 -7.01
N GLY A 236 -13.85 -16.12 -6.06
CA GLY A 236 -13.02 -15.46 -5.03
C GLY A 236 -13.78 -14.59 -4.02
N GLN A 237 -15.11 -14.66 -3.96
CA GLN A 237 -15.94 -13.82 -3.10
C GLN A 237 -16.99 -14.62 -2.30
N TRP A 238 -17.29 -14.14 -1.11
CA TRP A 238 -18.39 -14.61 -0.26
C TRP A 238 -18.89 -13.45 0.62
N ASN A 239 -20.07 -13.58 1.21
CA ASN A 239 -20.63 -12.56 2.10
C ASN A 239 -21.26 -13.18 3.35
N MET A 240 -20.78 -12.75 4.51
CA MET A 240 -21.29 -13.13 5.84
C MET A 240 -22.78 -12.80 6.05
N MET A 241 -23.28 -11.77 5.38
CA MET A 241 -24.67 -11.32 5.55
C MET A 241 -25.68 -12.08 4.69
N ASN A 242 -25.22 -13.07 3.90
CA ASN A 242 -25.91 -13.90 2.90
C ASN A 242 -27.22 -13.34 2.28
N LYS A 243 -27.23 -13.11 0.95
CA LYS A 243 -28.38 -12.93 0.01
C LYS A 243 -29.79 -12.55 0.54
N LEU A 244 -29.91 -11.65 1.52
CA LEU A 244 -31.21 -11.08 1.94
C LEU A 244 -31.88 -10.16 0.89
N GLN A 245 -31.24 -9.94 -0.26
CA GLN A 245 -31.75 -9.03 -1.30
C GLN A 245 -32.85 -9.61 -2.20
N LYS A 246 -33.24 -10.89 -2.07
CA LYS A 246 -34.25 -11.50 -2.96
C LYS A 246 -35.56 -11.93 -2.30
N VAL A 247 -35.75 -11.68 -1.01
CA VAL A 247 -37.06 -11.92 -0.37
C VAL A 247 -37.55 -10.59 0.16
N GLU A 248 -38.52 -10.02 -0.55
CA GLU A 248 -39.26 -8.83 -0.11
C GLU A 248 -39.81 -9.03 1.30
N LYS A 249 -39.69 -7.98 2.12
CA LYS A 249 -40.46 -7.76 3.35
C LYS A 249 -40.54 -8.97 4.29
N LEU A 250 -39.45 -9.31 4.98
CA LEU A 250 -39.54 -9.95 6.30
C LEU A 250 -38.41 -9.40 7.18
N VAL A 251 -38.77 -9.04 8.41
CA VAL A 251 -37.88 -8.56 9.46
C VAL A 251 -36.68 -9.49 9.55
N LEU A 252 -35.46 -8.94 9.57
CA LEU A 252 -34.22 -9.67 9.89
C LEU A 252 -34.44 -10.41 11.21
N LYS A 253 -34.73 -11.70 11.15
CA LYS A 253 -34.68 -12.51 12.34
C LYS A 253 -33.21 -12.81 12.59
N VAL A 254 -32.78 -12.62 13.84
CA VAL A 254 -31.39 -12.83 14.29
C VAL A 254 -30.86 -14.24 13.95
N GLU A 255 -31.76 -15.18 13.68
CA GLU A 255 -31.49 -16.56 13.26
C GLU A 255 -30.99 -16.73 11.80
N ASP A 256 -31.07 -15.69 10.95
CA ASP A 256 -30.77 -15.82 9.51
C ASP A 256 -29.32 -15.49 9.08
N ALA A 257 -28.47 -14.92 9.95
CA ALA A 257 -27.11 -14.49 9.59
C ALA A 257 -26.06 -15.61 9.72
N LEU A 258 -25.01 -15.58 8.88
CA LEU A 258 -23.79 -16.38 9.15
C LEU A 258 -23.15 -15.84 10.42
N LYS A 259 -22.90 -16.75 11.37
CA LYS A 259 -22.19 -16.44 12.61
C LYS A 259 -20.75 -16.87 12.49
N MET A 260 -19.85 -16.00 12.97
CA MET A 260 -18.42 -16.27 13.06
C MET A 260 -18.18 -17.58 13.80
N VAL A 261 -17.22 -18.38 13.35
CA VAL A 261 -16.92 -19.69 13.96
C VAL A 261 -16.62 -19.59 15.46
N ASN A 262 -15.88 -18.55 15.88
CA ASN A 262 -15.69 -18.23 17.30
C ASN A 262 -15.83 -16.71 17.49
N GLY A 263 -16.93 -16.29 18.12
CA GLY A 263 -17.08 -14.91 18.57
C GLY A 263 -16.17 -14.60 19.75
N GLY A 264 -15.43 -13.50 19.68
CA GLY A 264 -14.70 -12.92 20.79
C GLY A 264 -15.62 -12.25 21.80
N ARG A 265 -15.08 -11.94 22.98
CA ARG A 265 -15.80 -11.32 24.09
C ARG A 265 -15.39 -9.85 24.23
N VAL A 266 -16.37 -8.96 24.36
CA VAL A 266 -16.20 -7.53 24.62
C VAL A 266 -17.25 -7.13 25.64
N ASN A 267 -16.89 -7.25 26.91
CA ASN A 267 -17.75 -6.95 28.05
C ASN A 267 -17.62 -5.49 28.49
N SER A 268 -16.43 -4.91 28.34
CA SER A 268 -16.12 -3.53 28.74
C SER A 268 -15.56 -2.76 27.55
N TRP A 269 -16.27 -1.72 27.11
CA TRP A 269 -15.79 -0.85 26.04
C TRP A 269 -16.20 0.60 26.25
N ILE A 270 -15.48 1.50 25.59
CA ILE A 270 -15.75 2.95 25.59
C ILE A 270 -15.68 3.51 24.17
N CYS A 271 -16.24 4.71 23.99
CA CYS A 271 -16.15 5.46 22.74
C CYS A 271 -15.58 6.86 22.94
N ILE A 272 -14.68 7.29 22.04
CA ILE A 272 -14.24 8.68 21.91
C ILE A 272 -14.53 9.19 20.49
N ASN A 273 -15.15 10.35 20.40
CA ASN A 273 -15.47 11.04 19.16
C ASN A 273 -14.57 12.25 18.95
N PHE A 274 -13.67 12.19 17.97
CA PHE A 274 -12.81 13.31 17.58
C PHE A 274 -13.40 14.18 16.44
N ALA A 275 -14.58 13.83 15.94
CA ALA A 275 -15.23 14.51 14.84
C ALA A 275 -16.26 15.53 15.33
N ARG A 276 -15.95 16.83 15.15
CA ARG A 276 -16.80 17.95 15.61
C ARG A 276 -18.21 17.95 15.01
N ASN A 277 -18.38 17.40 13.82
CA ASN A 277 -19.67 17.36 13.13
C ASN A 277 -20.55 16.18 13.57
N VAL A 278 -20.01 15.22 14.32
CA VAL A 278 -20.78 14.09 14.86
C VAL A 278 -21.28 14.48 16.25
N GLN A 279 -22.60 14.62 16.39
CA GLN A 279 -23.24 14.89 17.67
C GLN A 279 -23.25 13.62 18.55
N ASP A 280 -23.32 13.79 19.87
CA ASP A 280 -23.24 12.69 20.84
C ASP A 280 -24.35 11.65 20.66
N ASN A 281 -25.57 12.07 20.28
CA ASN A 281 -26.68 11.17 19.96
C ASN A 281 -26.38 10.28 18.73
N VAL A 282 -25.75 10.82 17.70
CA VAL A 282 -25.34 10.08 16.49
C VAL A 282 -24.22 9.10 16.84
N ALA A 283 -23.23 9.51 17.62
CA ALA A 283 -22.16 8.64 18.09
C ALA A 283 -22.70 7.49 18.95
N LYS A 284 -23.64 7.78 19.87
CA LYS A 284 -24.30 6.77 20.71
C LYS A 284 -25.07 5.77 19.85
N ARG A 285 -25.91 6.25 18.93
CA ARG A 285 -26.66 5.39 18.00
C ARG A 285 -25.73 4.50 17.17
N PHE A 286 -24.67 5.07 16.62
CA PHE A 286 -23.69 4.31 15.85
C PHE A 286 -23.09 3.16 16.67
N CYS A 287 -22.69 3.43 17.91
CA CYS A 287 -22.08 2.40 18.74
C CYS A 287 -23.07 1.31 19.12
N GLN A 288 -24.33 1.66 19.38
CA GLN A 288 -25.40 0.67 19.65
C GLN A 288 -25.65 -0.24 18.44
N GLU A 289 -25.78 0.33 17.23
CA GLU A 289 -25.96 -0.45 15.99
C GLU A 289 -24.74 -1.36 15.70
N LEU A 290 -23.53 -0.87 15.99
CA LEU A 290 -22.31 -1.67 15.84
C LEU A 290 -22.26 -2.81 16.87
N ALA A 291 -22.59 -2.55 18.14
CA ALA A 291 -22.65 -3.55 19.20
C ALA A 291 -23.68 -4.65 18.87
N GLN A 292 -24.87 -4.25 18.39
CA GLN A 292 -25.89 -5.19 17.92
C GLN A 292 -25.38 -6.02 16.73
N MET A 293 -24.68 -5.41 15.77
CA MET A 293 -24.10 -6.15 14.65
C MET A 293 -23.04 -7.17 15.11
N CYS A 294 -22.22 -6.83 16.11
CA CYS A 294 -21.28 -7.77 16.73
C CYS A 294 -22.03 -8.97 17.34
N GLN A 295 -23.11 -8.74 18.09
CA GLN A 295 -23.95 -9.82 18.66
C GLN A 295 -24.58 -10.70 17.58
N ILE A 296 -25.16 -10.09 16.53
CA ILE A 296 -25.75 -10.81 15.39
C ILE A 296 -24.70 -11.67 14.69
N SER A 297 -23.46 -11.18 14.61
CA SER A 297 -22.33 -11.90 14.01
C SER A 297 -21.80 -13.05 14.90
N GLY A 298 -22.33 -13.22 16.11
CA GLY A 298 -21.98 -14.30 17.03
C GLY A 298 -20.97 -13.92 18.12
N MET A 299 -20.66 -12.64 18.30
CA MET A 299 -19.79 -12.17 19.39
C MET A 299 -20.56 -12.00 20.71
N GLU A 300 -19.88 -12.21 21.84
CA GLU A 300 -20.39 -11.80 23.15
C GLU A 300 -20.00 -10.34 23.36
N PHE A 301 -20.94 -9.42 23.12
CA PHE A 301 -20.65 -7.98 23.08
C PHE A 301 -21.65 -7.21 23.92
N SER A 302 -21.18 -6.43 24.90
CA SER A 302 -22.03 -5.54 25.72
C SER A 302 -22.66 -4.43 24.88
N LEU A 303 -23.99 -4.28 24.95
CA LEU A 303 -24.70 -3.26 24.17
C LEU A 303 -24.38 -1.82 24.60
N ASP A 304 -24.15 -1.62 25.90
CA ASP A 304 -23.85 -0.32 26.47
C ASP A 304 -22.36 -0.18 26.80
N PRO A 305 -21.77 1.00 26.54
CA PRO A 305 -20.40 1.28 26.95
C PRO A 305 -20.31 1.48 28.46
N VAL A 306 -19.12 1.26 29.03
CA VAL A 306 -18.83 1.51 30.46
C VAL A 306 -19.14 2.95 30.85
N LEU A 307 -18.93 3.87 29.90
CA LEU A 307 -19.19 5.30 30.07
C LEU A 307 -19.74 5.88 28.75
N PRO A 308 -20.63 6.91 28.79
CA PRO A 308 -21.20 7.53 27.58
C PRO A 308 -20.13 8.08 26.62
N PRO A 309 -20.32 8.05 25.29
CA PRO A 309 -19.33 8.55 24.33
C PRO A 309 -18.80 9.95 24.67
N LEU A 310 -17.48 10.13 24.64
CA LEU A 310 -16.82 11.42 24.92
C LEU A 310 -16.47 12.13 23.62
N SER A 311 -16.93 13.36 23.43
CA SER A 311 -16.47 14.22 22.34
C SER A 311 -15.20 14.98 22.75
N ALA A 312 -14.15 14.90 21.92
CA ALA A 312 -12.84 15.50 22.18
C ALA A 312 -12.27 16.16 20.92
N ARG A 313 -11.34 17.11 21.09
CA ARG A 313 -10.67 17.74 19.94
C ARG A 313 -9.42 16.94 19.53
N PRO A 314 -9.12 16.83 18.21
CA PRO A 314 -7.93 16.13 17.71
C PRO A 314 -6.59 16.56 18.32
N ASP A 315 -6.44 17.86 18.61
CA ASP A 315 -5.25 18.47 19.23
C ASP A 315 -5.02 18.03 20.68
N HIS A 316 -5.99 17.34 21.29
CA HIS A 316 -5.91 16.83 22.65
C HIS A 316 -5.99 15.29 22.71
N VAL A 317 -5.64 14.59 21.62
CA VAL A 317 -5.76 13.14 21.50
C VAL A 317 -5.14 12.38 22.67
N GLU A 318 -3.91 12.71 23.06
CA GLU A 318 -3.21 12.00 24.14
C GLU A 318 -3.91 12.17 25.48
N ARG A 319 -4.23 13.43 25.85
CA ARG A 319 -4.95 13.74 27.08
C ARG A 319 -6.32 13.05 27.09
N ALA A 320 -7.06 13.14 25.99
CA ALA A 320 -8.38 12.54 25.87
C ALA A 320 -8.33 11.02 26.06
N LEU A 321 -7.37 10.33 25.42
CA LEU A 321 -7.19 8.89 25.57
C LEU A 321 -6.82 8.50 27.00
N LYS A 322 -5.77 9.12 27.57
CA LYS A 322 -5.26 8.78 28.91
C LYS A 322 -6.29 9.05 30.01
N VAL A 323 -6.93 10.21 29.99
CA VAL A 323 -7.99 10.56 30.97
C VAL A 323 -9.16 9.59 30.84
N ARG A 324 -9.61 9.35 29.60
CA ARG A 324 -10.78 8.51 29.38
C ARG A 324 -10.55 7.05 29.75
N TYR A 325 -9.37 6.52 29.45
CA TYR A 325 -8.95 5.20 29.87
C TYR A 325 -8.93 5.10 31.40
N HIS A 326 -8.33 6.08 32.08
CA HIS A 326 -8.25 6.11 33.53
C HIS A 326 -9.65 6.16 34.18
N ASP A 327 -10.57 6.97 33.65
CA ASP A 327 -11.95 7.05 34.15
C ASP A 327 -12.68 5.70 34.00
N ALA A 328 -12.48 5.01 32.88
CA ALA A 328 -13.05 3.67 32.69
C ALA A 328 -12.45 2.66 33.66
N MET A 329 -11.12 2.68 33.83
CA MET A 329 -10.42 1.75 34.73
C MET A 329 -10.80 1.97 36.20
N LYS A 330 -11.12 3.19 36.65
CA LYS A 330 -11.65 3.43 38.01
C LYS A 330 -12.95 2.67 38.30
N ILE A 331 -13.77 2.42 37.28
CA ILE A 331 -15.03 1.68 37.40
C ILE A 331 -14.79 0.16 37.32
N LEU A 332 -13.82 -0.25 36.51
CA LEU A 332 -13.55 -1.65 36.21
C LEU A 332 -12.60 -2.33 37.20
N GLN A 333 -11.60 -1.61 37.72
CA GLN A 333 -10.61 -2.14 38.67
C GLN A 333 -11.23 -2.73 39.95
N PRO A 334 -12.24 -2.09 40.60
CA PRO A 334 -12.90 -2.68 41.76
C PRO A 334 -13.62 -4.01 41.47
N GLN A 335 -13.87 -4.32 40.19
CA GLN A 335 -14.49 -5.56 39.73
C GLN A 335 -13.47 -6.56 39.17
N GLU A 336 -12.17 -6.27 39.29
CA GLU A 336 -11.07 -7.05 38.70
C GLU A 336 -11.23 -7.22 37.18
N LYS A 337 -11.81 -6.21 36.51
CA LYS A 337 -11.99 -6.18 35.06
C LYS A 337 -11.02 -5.22 34.41
N GLU A 338 -10.63 -5.53 33.18
CA GLU A 338 -9.92 -4.63 32.28
C GLU A 338 -10.87 -4.07 31.21
N LEU A 339 -10.38 -3.10 30.43
CA LEU A 339 -11.11 -2.53 29.31
C LEU A 339 -10.78 -3.29 28.01
N ASP A 340 -11.78 -3.91 27.39
CA ASP A 340 -11.58 -4.78 26.23
C ASP A 340 -11.39 -4.01 24.91
N LEU A 341 -12.09 -2.89 24.73
CA LEU A 341 -12.14 -2.19 23.44
C LEU A 341 -12.36 -0.68 23.57
N LEU A 342 -11.63 0.07 22.74
CA LEU A 342 -11.91 1.48 22.43
C LEU A 342 -12.45 1.64 21.00
N ILE A 343 -13.67 2.14 20.88
CA ILE A 343 -14.24 2.62 19.61
C ILE A 343 -13.89 4.09 19.43
N VAL A 344 -13.42 4.47 18.23
CA VAL A 344 -13.03 5.85 17.94
C VAL A 344 -13.71 6.36 16.69
N VAL A 345 -14.37 7.51 16.78
CA VAL A 345 -14.86 8.23 15.61
C VAL A 345 -13.84 9.27 15.18
N LEU A 346 -13.37 9.18 13.93
CA LEU A 346 -12.36 10.05 13.35
C LEU A 346 -12.95 10.88 12.20
N PRO A 347 -12.53 12.14 12.02
CA PRO A 347 -12.85 12.89 10.80
C PRO A 347 -12.27 12.20 9.56
N ASP A 348 -12.94 12.36 8.42
CA ASP A 348 -12.50 11.78 7.13
C ASP A 348 -11.09 12.23 6.74
N ASN A 349 -10.75 13.49 6.99
CA ASN A 349 -9.37 13.99 6.92
C ASN A 349 -8.81 14.10 8.35
N ASN A 350 -7.98 13.14 8.74
CA ASN A 350 -7.48 13.00 10.11
C ASN A 350 -5.97 13.26 10.26
N GLY A 351 -5.22 13.58 9.20
CA GLY A 351 -3.81 13.95 9.32
C GLY A 351 -2.98 12.96 10.16
N SER A 352 -2.27 13.44 11.19
CA SER A 352 -1.50 12.59 12.11
C SER A 352 -2.33 11.88 13.17
N LEU A 353 -3.59 12.28 13.39
CA LEU A 353 -4.43 11.83 14.51
C LEU A 353 -4.55 10.30 14.59
N TYR A 354 -4.74 9.64 13.44
CA TYR A 354 -4.83 8.18 13.40
C TYR A 354 -3.54 7.52 13.89
N GLY A 355 -2.39 8.02 13.44
CA GLY A 355 -1.07 7.51 13.83
C GLY A 355 -0.76 7.75 15.30
N ASP A 356 -1.02 8.96 15.80
CA ASP A 356 -0.83 9.32 17.21
C ASP A 356 -1.71 8.47 18.12
N LEU A 357 -3.00 8.31 17.77
CA LEU A 357 -3.92 7.47 18.53
C LEU A 357 -3.47 6.02 18.56
N LYS A 358 -3.05 5.48 17.40
CA LYS A 358 -2.61 4.10 17.29
C LYS A 358 -1.37 3.83 18.11
N ARG A 359 -0.36 4.71 18.02
CA ARG A 359 0.83 4.67 18.85
C ARG A 359 0.45 4.62 20.34
N ILE A 360 -0.30 5.61 20.83
CA ILE A 360 -0.65 5.72 22.25
C ILE A 360 -1.43 4.50 22.75
N CYS A 361 -2.41 4.02 21.98
CA CYS A 361 -3.17 2.83 22.34
C CYS A 361 -2.29 1.57 22.39
N GLU A 362 -1.42 1.35 21.41
CA GLU A 362 -0.67 0.10 21.24
C GLU A 362 0.66 0.08 22.04
N THR A 363 1.22 1.24 22.40
CA THR A 363 2.48 1.34 23.20
C THR A 363 2.25 1.72 24.65
N ASP A 364 1.48 2.78 24.91
CA ASP A 364 1.39 3.37 26.26
C ASP A 364 0.29 2.71 27.09
N LEU A 365 -0.84 2.37 26.46
CA LEU A 365 -2.04 1.89 27.14
C LEU A 365 -2.27 0.39 27.00
N GLY A 366 -1.70 -0.27 25.99
CA GLY A 366 -1.98 -1.68 25.69
C GLY A 366 -3.44 -1.95 25.30
N LEU A 367 -4.14 -0.96 24.73
CA LEU A 367 -5.58 -0.99 24.49
C LEU A 367 -5.94 -1.30 23.03
N VAL A 368 -6.77 -2.32 22.83
CA VAL A 368 -7.33 -2.63 21.51
C VAL A 368 -8.26 -1.50 21.05
N SER A 369 -7.98 -0.96 19.86
CA SER A 369 -8.75 0.17 19.30
C SER A 369 -9.32 -0.10 17.90
N GLN A 370 -10.56 0.35 17.67
CA GLN A 370 -11.25 0.32 16.39
C GLN A 370 -11.71 1.72 15.96
N CYS A 371 -11.03 2.26 14.94
CA CYS A 371 -11.34 3.57 14.38
C CYS A 371 -12.38 3.48 13.25
N CYS A 372 -13.31 4.44 13.22
CA CYS A 372 -14.39 4.56 12.25
C CYS A 372 -14.44 6.00 11.72
N LEU A 373 -14.47 6.17 10.39
CA LEU A 373 -14.54 7.51 9.78
C LEU A 373 -15.96 8.07 9.80
N THR A 374 -16.06 9.40 9.90
CA THR A 374 -17.32 10.17 9.92
C THR A 374 -18.31 9.76 8.83
N LYS A 375 -17.86 9.62 7.57
CA LYS A 375 -18.75 9.21 6.46
C LYS A 375 -19.47 7.88 6.70
N HIS A 376 -18.85 6.96 7.43
CA HIS A 376 -19.45 5.66 7.75
C HIS A 376 -20.33 5.70 8.99
N VAL A 377 -20.01 6.58 9.94
CA VAL A 377 -20.84 6.86 11.10
C VAL A 377 -22.18 7.48 10.68
N PHE A 378 -22.19 8.38 9.70
CA PHE A 378 -23.45 8.93 9.18
C PHE A 378 -24.23 7.93 8.31
N LYS A 379 -23.54 7.18 7.44
CA LYS A 379 -24.20 6.26 6.51
C LYS A 379 -24.74 4.99 7.19
N MET A 380 -24.08 4.51 8.24
CA MET A 380 -24.44 3.31 9.03
C MET A 380 -24.85 2.09 8.18
N SER A 381 -24.20 1.86 7.03
CA SER A 381 -24.59 0.73 6.17
C SER A 381 -24.32 -0.60 6.87
N LYS A 382 -25.28 -1.54 6.85
CA LYS A 382 -25.15 -2.87 7.47
C LYS A 382 -23.89 -3.62 7.02
N GLN A 383 -23.55 -3.56 5.73
CA GLN A 383 -22.32 -4.17 5.22
C GLN A 383 -21.05 -3.59 5.85
N TYR A 384 -21.00 -2.27 6.10
CA TYR A 384 -19.88 -1.64 6.79
C TYR A 384 -19.80 -2.12 8.25
N LEU A 385 -20.92 -2.12 8.98
CA LEU A 385 -20.96 -2.58 10.37
C LEU A 385 -20.50 -4.05 10.48
N ALA A 386 -20.97 -4.93 9.58
CA ALA A 386 -20.54 -6.32 9.52
C ALA A 386 -19.02 -6.43 9.26
N ASN A 387 -18.49 -5.65 8.31
CA ASN A 387 -17.05 -5.62 8.04
C ASN A 387 -16.23 -5.08 9.23
N VAL A 388 -16.78 -4.13 10.01
CA VAL A 388 -16.13 -3.66 11.24
C VAL A 388 -16.19 -4.73 12.33
N ALA A 389 -17.33 -5.43 12.48
CA ALA A 389 -17.47 -6.54 13.43
C ALA A 389 -16.44 -7.66 13.13
N LEU A 390 -16.20 -8.01 11.86
CA LEU A 390 -15.13 -8.93 11.44
C LEU A 390 -13.75 -8.51 11.97
N LYS A 391 -13.45 -7.20 11.97
CA LYS A 391 -12.17 -6.66 12.43
C LYS A 391 -12.09 -6.65 13.95
N ILE A 392 -13.18 -6.28 14.64
CA ILE A 392 -13.23 -6.29 16.09
C ILE A 392 -13.03 -7.72 16.59
N ASN A 393 -13.76 -8.70 16.02
CA ASN A 393 -13.70 -10.09 16.41
C ASN A 393 -12.26 -10.63 16.44
N VAL A 394 -11.50 -10.42 15.36
CA VAL A 394 -10.10 -10.85 15.26
C VAL A 394 -9.22 -10.14 16.29
N LYS A 395 -9.42 -8.84 16.51
CA LYS A 395 -8.63 -8.06 17.47
C LYS A 395 -8.81 -8.50 18.91
N VAL A 396 -10.01 -9.00 19.26
CA VAL A 396 -10.31 -9.51 20.60
C VAL A 396 -10.13 -11.03 20.70
N GLY A 397 -9.38 -11.63 19.76
CA GLY A 397 -8.97 -13.03 19.80
C GLY A 397 -9.98 -14.05 19.24
N GLY A 398 -11.10 -13.59 18.69
CA GLY A 398 -12.07 -14.40 17.97
C GLY A 398 -11.58 -14.87 16.61
N ARG A 399 -12.31 -15.81 16.00
CA ARG A 399 -12.04 -16.35 14.66
C ARG A 399 -13.29 -16.16 13.81
N ASN A 400 -13.12 -15.62 12.60
CA ASN A 400 -14.25 -15.37 11.70
C ASN A 400 -14.67 -16.65 10.97
N THR A 401 -13.69 -17.39 10.43
CA THR A 401 -13.87 -18.60 9.61
C THR A 401 -12.69 -19.55 9.81
N VAL A 402 -12.92 -20.85 9.59
CA VAL A 402 -11.84 -21.86 9.44
C VAL A 402 -12.01 -22.57 8.10
N LEU A 403 -10.95 -23.13 7.52
CA LEU A 403 -11.07 -24.04 6.37
C LEU A 403 -11.64 -25.39 6.84
N VAL A 404 -12.64 -25.92 6.14
CA VAL A 404 -13.19 -27.25 6.46
C VAL A 404 -12.09 -28.32 6.42
N ASP A 405 -11.21 -28.25 5.41
CA ASP A 405 -10.10 -29.19 5.25
C ASP A 405 -9.07 -29.11 6.38
N ALA A 406 -8.94 -27.95 7.05
CA ALA A 406 -8.05 -27.84 8.18
C ALA A 406 -8.57 -28.63 9.39
N LEU A 407 -9.89 -28.66 9.58
CA LEU A 407 -10.55 -29.38 10.66
C LEU A 407 -10.47 -30.90 10.46
N SER A 408 -10.58 -31.37 9.22
CA SER A 408 -10.41 -32.78 8.86
C SER A 408 -8.95 -33.20 8.66
N ARG A 409 -8.00 -32.28 8.84
CA ARG A 409 -6.56 -32.46 8.59
C ARG A 409 -6.22 -32.92 7.15
N CYS A 410 -6.99 -32.45 6.19
CA CYS A 410 -6.85 -32.76 4.77
C CYS A 410 -6.07 -31.70 3.98
N ILE A 411 -5.26 -30.85 4.63
CA ILE A 411 -4.37 -29.90 3.94
C ILE A 411 -2.94 -30.47 3.97
N PRO A 412 -2.46 -31.04 2.85
CA PRO A 412 -1.12 -31.63 2.79
C PRO A 412 -0.04 -30.64 3.21
N LEU A 413 0.99 -31.13 3.90
CA LEU A 413 2.15 -30.36 4.37
C LEU A 413 1.84 -29.24 5.39
N VAL A 414 0.57 -29.04 5.77
CA VAL A 414 0.16 -28.06 6.77
C VAL A 414 -0.44 -28.76 7.99
N THR A 415 -1.35 -29.71 7.80
CA THR A 415 -2.13 -30.32 8.89
C THR A 415 -1.73 -31.74 9.25
N ASP A 416 -0.79 -32.33 8.51
CA ASP A 416 -0.27 -33.69 8.78
C ASP A 416 0.57 -33.77 10.06
N ARG A 417 1.26 -32.68 10.40
CA ARG A 417 2.06 -32.52 11.63
C ARG A 417 2.10 -31.05 12.03
N PRO A 418 2.46 -30.73 13.30
CA PRO A 418 2.56 -29.35 13.77
C PRO A 418 3.40 -28.49 12.82
N THR A 419 2.76 -27.59 12.09
CA THR A 419 3.40 -26.75 11.08
C THR A 419 3.12 -25.30 11.44
N ILE A 420 4.16 -24.48 11.46
CA ILE A 420 4.04 -23.04 11.64
C ILE A 420 4.25 -22.34 10.29
N ILE A 421 3.37 -21.40 9.97
CA ILE A 421 3.45 -20.61 8.74
C ILE A 421 3.85 -19.19 9.10
N PHE A 422 4.95 -18.74 8.51
CA PHE A 422 5.46 -17.38 8.62
C PHE A 422 5.13 -16.55 7.38
N GLY A 423 4.93 -15.25 7.60
CA GLY A 423 4.91 -14.23 6.55
C GLY A 423 5.87 -13.10 6.91
N ALA A 424 6.68 -12.65 5.97
CA ALA A 424 7.67 -11.62 6.18
C ALA A 424 7.67 -10.59 5.04
N ASP A 425 7.78 -9.31 5.39
CA ASP A 425 7.83 -8.18 4.46
C ASP A 425 8.73 -7.06 4.99
N VAL A 426 9.29 -6.27 4.08
CA VAL A 426 10.06 -5.06 4.40
C VAL A 426 9.46 -3.86 3.68
N THR A 427 9.09 -2.85 4.46
CA THR A 427 8.60 -1.57 3.92
C THR A 427 9.71 -0.52 3.97
N HIS A 428 10.07 0.02 2.81
CA HIS A 428 11.02 1.13 2.70
C HIS A 428 10.34 2.51 2.76
N PRO A 429 11.07 3.55 3.20
CA PRO A 429 10.63 4.93 3.06
C PRO A 429 10.36 5.35 1.62
N HIS A 430 9.59 6.44 1.48
CA HIS A 430 9.26 6.98 0.17
C HIS A 430 10.52 7.42 -0.62
N PRO A 431 10.48 7.38 -1.96
CA PRO A 431 11.56 7.92 -2.77
C PRO A 431 11.86 9.39 -2.43
N GLY A 432 13.12 9.72 -2.17
CA GLY A 432 13.58 11.06 -1.78
C GLY A 432 13.54 11.36 -0.28
N GLU A 433 13.18 10.38 0.54
CA GLU A 433 13.39 10.40 1.99
C GLU A 433 14.66 9.59 2.30
N ASP A 434 15.71 10.24 2.80
CA ASP A 434 17.07 9.66 2.83
C ASP A 434 17.49 9.17 4.22
N SER A 435 16.69 9.40 5.26
CA SER A 435 17.07 9.14 6.65
C SER A 435 16.16 8.15 7.39
N SER A 436 14.93 7.96 6.92
CA SER A 436 13.97 7.11 7.62
C SER A 436 14.36 5.64 7.53
N PRO A 437 14.15 4.83 8.59
CA PRO A 437 14.50 3.42 8.57
C PRO A 437 13.58 2.62 7.65
N SER A 438 14.03 1.45 7.21
CA SER A 438 13.09 0.44 6.69
C SER A 438 12.46 -0.29 7.87
N ILE A 439 11.22 -0.75 7.72
CA ILE A 439 10.52 -1.52 8.75
C ILE A 439 10.33 -2.94 8.25
N ALA A 440 10.92 -3.91 8.95
CA ALA A 440 10.65 -5.32 8.75
C ALA A 440 9.49 -5.76 9.63
N ALA A 441 8.59 -6.57 9.07
CA ALA A 441 7.48 -7.19 9.79
C ALA A 441 7.49 -8.68 9.54
N VAL A 442 7.40 -9.47 10.62
CA VAL A 442 7.32 -10.93 10.56
C VAL A 442 6.12 -11.38 11.38
N VAL A 443 5.24 -12.14 10.75
CA VAL A 443 4.08 -12.76 11.37
C VAL A 443 4.22 -14.27 11.37
N ALA A 444 3.63 -14.95 12.35
CA ALA A 444 3.54 -16.40 12.36
C ALA A 444 2.18 -16.88 12.88
N SER A 445 1.67 -17.97 12.31
CA SER A 445 0.46 -18.65 12.78
C SER A 445 0.58 -19.02 14.26
N GLN A 446 -0.50 -19.00 15.02
CA GLN A 446 -0.53 -19.25 16.48
C GLN A 446 -1.51 -20.35 16.89
N ASP A 447 -2.20 -20.96 15.92
CA ASP A 447 -3.08 -22.10 16.10
C ASP A 447 -2.81 -23.15 15.01
N TRP A 448 -2.91 -24.41 15.39
CA TRP A 448 -2.75 -25.56 14.51
C TRP A 448 -3.72 -26.67 14.98
N PRO A 449 -4.43 -27.35 14.06
CA PRO A 449 -4.27 -27.35 12.60
C PRO A 449 -4.98 -26.22 11.83
N GLU A 450 -5.72 -25.33 12.49
CA GLU A 450 -6.64 -24.40 11.81
C GLU A 450 -5.99 -23.19 11.12
N VAL A 451 -4.81 -22.75 11.59
CA VAL A 451 -4.00 -21.67 11.00
C VAL A 451 -4.80 -20.37 10.74
N THR A 452 -5.53 -19.90 11.74
CA THR A 452 -6.40 -18.71 11.64
C THR A 452 -5.93 -17.50 12.44
N LYS A 453 -5.08 -17.72 13.44
CA LYS A 453 -4.54 -16.69 14.33
C LYS A 453 -3.08 -16.45 14.00
N TYR A 454 -2.66 -15.19 14.01
CA TYR A 454 -1.28 -14.80 13.76
C TYR A 454 -0.80 -13.82 14.83
N ALA A 455 0.43 -13.98 15.28
CA ALA A 455 1.16 -12.98 16.04
C ALA A 455 2.16 -12.29 15.10
N GLY A 456 2.40 -11.00 15.31
CA GLY A 456 3.30 -10.20 14.50
C GLY A 456 4.32 -9.48 15.35
N LEU A 457 5.55 -9.43 14.84
CA LEU A 457 6.64 -8.62 15.36
C LEU A 457 7.06 -7.63 14.27
N VAL A 458 7.52 -6.46 14.70
CA VAL A 458 8.04 -5.41 13.81
C VAL A 458 9.38 -4.92 14.32
N CYS A 459 10.30 -4.63 13.40
CA CYS A 459 11.62 -4.11 13.74
C CYS A 459 12.05 -3.04 12.73
N ALA A 460 12.63 -1.95 13.24
CA ALA A 460 13.27 -0.95 12.41
C ALA A 460 14.69 -1.41 12.05
N GLN A 461 15.05 -1.23 10.78
CA GLN A 461 16.38 -1.56 10.25
C GLN A 461 16.91 -0.41 9.39
N ALA A 462 18.17 -0.54 8.96
CA ALA A 462 18.86 0.50 8.22
C ALA A 462 18.08 0.98 6.96
N HIS A 463 18.37 2.21 6.55
CA HIS A 463 17.72 2.84 5.40
C HIS A 463 17.87 1.96 4.15
N ARG A 464 16.74 1.62 3.50
CA ARG A 464 16.67 0.76 2.31
C ARG A 464 17.36 -0.60 2.43
N GLN A 465 17.50 -1.12 3.64
CA GLN A 465 17.92 -2.49 3.89
C GLN A 465 16.78 -3.45 3.57
N GLU A 466 16.98 -4.41 2.65
CA GLU A 466 15.98 -5.44 2.31
C GLU A 466 16.14 -6.69 3.20
N LEU A 467 17.36 -7.12 3.54
CA LEU A 467 17.55 -8.29 4.40
C LEU A 467 17.01 -8.02 5.81
N ILE A 468 16.20 -8.95 6.35
CA ILE A 468 15.64 -8.79 7.70
C ILE A 468 16.72 -9.14 8.73
N GLN A 469 17.33 -8.12 9.31
CA GLN A 469 18.45 -8.27 10.24
C GLN A 469 18.06 -8.90 11.58
N ASP A 470 16.79 -8.76 11.98
CA ASP A 470 16.30 -9.19 13.29
C ASP A 470 15.59 -10.56 13.26
N LEU A 471 15.78 -11.36 12.21
CA LEU A 471 15.24 -12.74 12.22
C LEU A 471 15.85 -13.57 13.35
N CYS A 472 17.16 -13.42 13.55
CA CYS A 472 17.90 -13.99 14.67
C CYS A 472 18.96 -12.99 15.13
N LYS A 473 19.00 -12.71 16.43
CA LYS A 473 20.02 -11.87 17.07
C LYS A 473 20.79 -12.67 18.11
N VAL A 474 22.08 -12.40 18.18
CA VAL A 474 22.96 -12.89 19.23
C VAL A 474 23.68 -11.67 19.81
N TRP A 475 23.66 -11.52 21.13
CA TRP A 475 24.40 -10.46 21.81
C TRP A 475 25.00 -10.98 23.11
N GLN A 476 26.05 -10.32 23.59
CA GLN A 476 26.66 -10.62 24.87
C GLN A 476 25.97 -9.77 25.94
N ASP A 477 25.35 -10.45 26.91
CA ASP A 477 24.86 -9.85 28.13
C ASP A 477 25.95 -9.92 29.21
N PRO A 478 26.30 -8.80 29.87
CA PRO A 478 27.35 -8.78 30.88
C PRO A 478 27.14 -9.74 32.06
N GLN A 479 25.88 -10.12 32.35
CA GLN A 479 25.53 -10.99 33.48
C GLN A 479 25.13 -12.40 33.06
N ARG A 480 24.44 -12.52 31.92
CA ARG A 480 23.85 -13.77 31.43
C ARG A 480 24.67 -14.45 30.33
N GLY A 481 25.79 -13.84 29.92
CA GLY A 481 26.63 -14.35 28.84
C GLY A 481 25.95 -14.18 27.48
N THR A 482 26.18 -15.13 26.57
CA THR A 482 25.63 -15.05 25.21
C THR A 482 24.13 -15.30 25.19
N LEU A 483 23.36 -14.26 24.89
CA LEU A 483 21.91 -14.35 24.70
C LEU A 483 21.57 -14.43 23.21
N THR A 484 20.50 -15.16 22.93
CA THR A 484 19.93 -15.30 21.59
C THR A 484 18.47 -14.88 21.58
N GLY A 485 18.06 -14.18 20.52
CA GLY A 485 16.73 -13.63 20.34
C GLY A 485 16.41 -13.46 18.86
N GLY A 486 15.48 -12.56 18.57
CA GLY A 486 15.02 -12.25 17.22
C GLY A 486 13.63 -12.80 16.93
N MET A 487 13.06 -12.31 15.83
CA MET A 487 11.64 -12.46 15.52
C MET A 487 11.23 -13.93 15.37
N ILE A 488 12.08 -14.76 14.77
CA ILE A 488 11.78 -16.19 14.60
C ILE A 488 11.69 -16.89 15.95
N LYS A 489 12.67 -16.67 16.83
CA LYS A 489 12.73 -17.33 18.15
C LYS A 489 11.50 -16.99 18.99
N GLU A 490 11.15 -15.71 19.07
CA GLU A 490 10.00 -15.23 19.84
C GLU A 490 8.67 -15.80 19.31
N LEU A 491 8.50 -15.86 17.99
CA LEU A 491 7.30 -16.43 17.36
C LEU A 491 7.20 -17.95 17.54
N LEU A 492 8.32 -18.67 17.54
CA LEU A 492 8.35 -20.11 17.86
C LEU A 492 7.97 -20.39 19.32
N ILE A 493 8.45 -19.58 20.26
CA ILE A 493 8.06 -19.66 21.67
C ILE A 493 6.56 -19.37 21.82
N SER A 494 6.07 -18.32 21.15
CA SER A 494 4.66 -17.94 21.16
C SER A 494 3.77 -19.07 20.63
N PHE A 495 4.15 -19.70 19.52
CA PHE A 495 3.44 -20.85 18.97
C PHE A 495 3.37 -22.02 19.96
N LYS A 496 4.50 -22.36 20.62
CA LYS A 496 4.52 -23.43 21.63
C LYS A 496 3.62 -23.11 22.81
N LYS A 497 3.59 -21.86 23.26
CA LYS A 497 2.71 -21.39 24.34
C LYS A 497 1.24 -21.46 23.94
N ALA A 498 0.91 -21.10 22.70
CA ALA A 498 -0.46 -21.04 22.21
C ALA A 498 -1.05 -22.42 21.87
N THR A 499 -0.24 -23.32 21.29
CA THR A 499 -0.70 -24.63 20.78
C THR A 499 -0.33 -25.81 21.68
N GLY A 500 0.60 -25.62 22.61
CA GLY A 500 1.24 -26.72 23.35
C GLY A 500 2.15 -27.59 22.48
N GLN A 501 2.30 -27.31 21.19
CA GLN A 501 3.09 -28.09 20.24
C GLN A 501 4.36 -27.35 19.82
N LYS A 502 5.43 -28.10 19.57
CA LYS A 502 6.63 -27.55 18.95
C LYS A 502 6.48 -27.72 17.44
N PRO A 503 6.74 -26.68 16.62
CA PRO A 503 6.67 -26.85 15.18
C PRO A 503 7.62 -27.95 14.72
N GLN A 504 7.11 -28.84 13.89
CA GLN A 504 7.89 -29.89 13.23
C GLN A 504 8.18 -29.52 11.77
N ARG A 505 7.58 -28.44 11.26
CA ARG A 505 7.80 -27.89 9.92
C ARG A 505 7.59 -26.37 9.95
N ILE A 506 8.39 -25.67 9.15
CA ILE A 506 8.29 -24.22 8.93
C ILE A 506 7.98 -23.97 7.45
N ILE A 507 6.93 -23.20 7.17
CA ILE A 507 6.68 -22.63 5.84
C ILE A 507 6.87 -21.12 5.96
N PHE A 508 7.76 -20.54 5.16
CA PHE A 508 8.15 -19.13 5.26
C PHE A 508 7.85 -18.40 3.96
N TYR A 509 6.81 -17.55 3.96
CA TYR A 509 6.47 -16.69 2.84
C TYR A 509 7.16 -15.33 2.97
N ARG A 510 8.00 -14.97 2.00
CA ARG A 510 8.76 -13.71 1.95
C ARG A 510 8.28 -12.83 0.80
N ASP A 511 7.62 -11.71 1.10
CA ASP A 511 7.11 -10.75 0.10
C ASP A 511 8.21 -9.79 -0.37
N GLY A 512 8.08 -9.19 -1.54
CA GLY A 512 8.82 -7.97 -1.91
C GLY A 512 10.27 -8.13 -2.39
N VAL A 513 10.80 -9.34 -2.46
CA VAL A 513 12.19 -9.59 -2.90
C VAL A 513 12.29 -9.66 -4.41
N SER A 514 13.30 -9.01 -5.00
CA SER A 514 13.58 -9.10 -6.44
C SER A 514 14.45 -10.32 -6.79
N GLU A 515 14.34 -10.85 -8.02
CA GLU A 515 15.08 -12.03 -8.47
C GLU A 515 16.60 -11.91 -8.26
N GLY A 516 17.17 -10.74 -8.56
CA GLY A 516 18.59 -10.45 -8.34
C GLY A 516 19.05 -10.52 -6.88
N GLN A 517 18.13 -10.60 -5.92
CA GLN A 517 18.41 -10.70 -4.48
C GLN A 517 18.04 -12.07 -3.89
N PHE A 518 17.43 -12.98 -4.65
CA PHE A 518 16.94 -14.26 -4.14
C PHE A 518 17.99 -15.05 -3.39
N TYR A 519 19.17 -15.23 -3.99
CA TYR A 519 20.24 -16.01 -3.38
C TYR A 519 20.74 -15.39 -2.07
N GLN A 520 20.93 -14.07 -2.04
CA GLN A 520 21.41 -13.37 -0.85
C GLN A 520 20.39 -13.43 0.29
N VAL A 521 19.11 -13.21 -0.02
CA VAL A 521 18.00 -13.31 0.94
C VAL A 521 17.90 -14.73 1.46
N LEU A 522 17.88 -15.73 0.57
CA LEU A 522 17.77 -17.13 0.96
C LEU A 522 18.90 -17.52 1.92
N LEU A 523 20.16 -17.30 1.53
CA LEU A 523 21.30 -17.68 2.35
C LEU A 523 21.26 -17.04 3.74
N TYR A 524 20.99 -15.73 3.80
CA TYR A 524 21.01 -14.99 5.05
C TYR A 524 19.80 -15.33 5.94
N GLU A 525 18.59 -15.30 5.39
CA GLU A 525 17.36 -15.45 6.16
C GLU A 525 17.11 -16.92 6.55
N LEU A 526 17.43 -17.89 5.68
CA LEU A 526 17.34 -19.32 6.02
C LEU A 526 18.33 -19.71 7.13
N ASP A 527 19.57 -19.21 7.06
CA ASP A 527 20.56 -19.40 8.12
C ASP A 527 20.08 -18.79 9.44
N ALA A 528 19.50 -17.59 9.42
CA ALA A 528 18.91 -16.97 10.60
C ALA A 528 17.76 -17.81 11.20
N ILE A 529 16.87 -18.38 10.36
CA ILE A 529 15.81 -19.29 10.81
C ILE A 529 16.40 -20.52 11.49
N ARG A 530 17.43 -21.15 10.89
CA ARG A 530 18.09 -22.34 11.45
C ARG A 530 18.79 -22.03 12.77
N LYS A 531 19.52 -20.91 12.86
CA LYS A 531 20.16 -20.44 14.09
C LYS A 531 19.15 -20.18 15.20
N ALA A 532 18.01 -19.56 14.88
CA ALA A 532 16.94 -19.35 15.85
C ALA A 532 16.39 -20.67 16.39
N CYS A 533 16.17 -21.67 15.53
CA CYS A 533 15.73 -23.01 15.96
C CYS A 533 16.77 -23.69 16.86
N ALA A 534 18.04 -23.74 16.45
CA ALA A 534 19.12 -24.34 17.23
C ALA A 534 19.33 -23.64 18.58
N SER A 535 19.02 -22.34 18.68
CA SER A 535 19.12 -21.56 19.92
C SER A 535 18.04 -21.88 20.96
N LEU A 536 16.94 -22.54 20.56
CA LEU A 536 15.87 -22.96 21.46
C LEU A 536 16.16 -24.32 22.09
N GLU A 537 16.69 -25.26 21.30
CA GLU A 537 17.00 -26.60 21.74
C GLU A 537 18.12 -27.17 20.85
N PRO A 538 19.16 -27.81 21.45
CA PRO A 538 20.18 -28.50 20.67
C PRO A 538 19.57 -29.49 19.69
N ASN A 539 20.04 -29.50 18.45
CA ASN A 539 19.56 -30.36 17.35
C ASN A 539 18.12 -30.09 16.86
N TYR A 540 17.44 -29.04 17.32
CA TYR A 540 16.15 -28.68 16.74
C TYR A 540 16.31 -28.06 15.35
N GLN A 541 16.04 -28.87 14.34
CA GLN A 541 16.18 -28.51 12.92
C GLN A 541 14.93 -28.94 12.14
N PRO A 542 13.79 -28.25 12.29
CA PRO A 542 12.61 -28.57 11.51
C PRO A 542 12.87 -28.29 10.02
N PRO A 543 12.36 -29.11 9.09
CA PRO A 543 12.38 -28.79 7.67
C PRO A 543 11.73 -27.43 7.40
N VAL A 544 12.36 -26.66 6.52
CA VAL A 544 11.93 -25.31 6.13
C VAL A 544 11.62 -25.30 4.64
N THR A 545 10.44 -24.79 4.29
CA THR A 545 10.07 -24.41 2.93
C THR A 545 10.10 -22.88 2.85
N PHE A 546 10.96 -22.33 2.00
CA PHE A 546 11.15 -20.89 1.81
C PHE A 546 10.58 -20.46 0.45
N VAL A 547 9.55 -19.63 0.51
CA VAL A 547 8.75 -19.22 -0.65
C VAL A 547 8.82 -17.71 -0.79
N VAL A 548 9.33 -17.21 -1.91
CA VAL A 548 9.24 -15.81 -2.26
C VAL A 548 7.93 -15.53 -2.98
N VAL A 549 7.28 -14.46 -2.56
CA VAL A 549 6.01 -13.98 -3.14
C VAL A 549 6.27 -12.63 -3.79
N GLN A 550 5.97 -12.53 -5.09
CA GLN A 550 6.07 -11.27 -5.82
C GLN A 550 4.69 -10.89 -6.35
N LYS A 551 4.15 -9.80 -5.82
CA LYS A 551 2.86 -9.21 -6.26
C LYS A 551 3.03 -8.12 -7.32
N ARG A 552 4.26 -7.63 -7.50
CA ARG A 552 4.59 -6.50 -8.37
C ARG A 552 5.58 -6.95 -9.43
N HIS A 553 5.05 -7.39 -10.56
CA HIS A 553 5.81 -7.80 -11.73
C HIS A 553 5.06 -7.40 -13.01
N HIS A 554 5.70 -7.60 -14.16
CA HIS A 554 5.18 -7.17 -15.47
C HIS A 554 4.36 -8.25 -16.20
N THR A 555 4.33 -9.48 -15.71
CA THR A 555 3.47 -10.55 -16.27
C THR A 555 1.99 -10.24 -16.10
N ARG A 556 1.22 -10.35 -17.18
CA ARG A 556 -0.24 -10.28 -17.21
C ARG A 556 -0.78 -11.52 -17.92
N LEU A 557 -1.89 -12.06 -17.42
CA LEU A 557 -2.59 -13.19 -18.04
C LEU A 557 -3.95 -12.71 -18.51
N PHE A 558 -4.29 -13.10 -19.74
CA PHE A 558 -5.58 -12.81 -20.36
C PHE A 558 -6.22 -14.15 -20.77
N ALA A 559 -7.54 -14.22 -20.69
CA ALA A 559 -8.26 -15.38 -21.21
C ALA A 559 -8.19 -15.38 -22.74
N ASN A 560 -7.91 -16.53 -23.35
CA ASN A 560 -7.91 -16.67 -24.80
C ASN A 560 -9.31 -16.42 -25.41
N ASN A 561 -10.37 -16.64 -24.62
CA ASN A 561 -11.74 -16.33 -24.99
C ASN A 561 -12.43 -15.50 -23.90
N HIS A 562 -12.51 -14.18 -24.11
CA HIS A 562 -13.17 -13.25 -23.18
C HIS A 562 -14.69 -13.48 -23.05
N ASN A 563 -15.31 -14.28 -23.91
CA ASN A 563 -16.73 -14.60 -23.85
C ASN A 563 -17.03 -15.93 -23.12
N ASP A 564 -15.99 -16.65 -22.68
CA ASP A 564 -16.16 -17.91 -21.97
C ASP A 564 -16.26 -17.69 -20.45
N ASN A 565 -17.48 -17.81 -19.92
CA ASN A 565 -17.79 -17.69 -18.49
C ASN A 565 -17.10 -18.75 -17.61
N HIS A 566 -16.47 -19.77 -18.18
CA HIS A 566 -15.63 -20.73 -17.45
C HIS A 566 -14.17 -20.29 -17.32
N SER A 567 -13.75 -19.24 -18.03
CA SER A 567 -12.39 -18.71 -18.00
C SER A 567 -12.28 -17.28 -17.47
N VAL A 568 -13.38 -16.50 -17.54
CA VAL A 568 -13.42 -15.11 -17.07
C VAL A 568 -14.48 -14.84 -16.00
N ASP A 569 -14.21 -13.85 -15.16
CA ASP A 569 -15.19 -13.25 -14.26
C ASP A 569 -16.01 -12.14 -14.97
N LYS A 570 -16.93 -11.52 -14.23
CA LYS A 570 -17.81 -10.46 -14.77
C LYS A 570 -17.08 -9.21 -15.26
N SER A 571 -15.83 -9.01 -14.84
CA SER A 571 -15.00 -7.88 -15.27
C SER A 571 -14.16 -8.20 -16.50
N GLY A 572 -14.16 -9.47 -16.95
CA GLY A 572 -13.31 -9.97 -18.03
C GLY A 572 -11.92 -10.42 -17.56
N ASN A 573 -11.68 -10.49 -16.24
CA ASN A 573 -10.44 -10.97 -15.66
C ASN A 573 -10.45 -12.51 -15.61
N ILE A 574 -9.27 -13.14 -15.62
CA ILE A 574 -9.15 -14.59 -15.40
C ILE A 574 -9.75 -14.99 -14.04
N LEU A 575 -10.28 -16.20 -13.94
CA LEU A 575 -10.92 -16.65 -12.70
C LEU A 575 -9.95 -16.76 -11.52
N PRO A 576 -10.39 -16.44 -10.29
CA PRO A 576 -9.63 -16.73 -9.08
C PRO A 576 -9.38 -18.23 -8.96
N GLY A 577 -8.15 -18.62 -8.63
CA GLY A 577 -7.65 -19.99 -8.65
C GLY A 577 -6.86 -20.35 -9.90
N THR A 578 -6.78 -19.47 -10.91
CA THR A 578 -5.97 -19.71 -12.11
C THR A 578 -4.49 -19.84 -11.74
N VAL A 579 -3.88 -20.97 -12.12
CA VAL A 579 -2.47 -21.32 -11.93
C VAL A 579 -1.81 -21.54 -13.28
N VAL A 580 -0.60 -21.00 -13.45
CA VAL A 580 0.30 -21.28 -14.57
C VAL A 580 1.66 -21.66 -14.02
N ASP A 581 2.09 -22.88 -14.31
CA ASP A 581 3.34 -23.52 -13.84
C ASP A 581 4.16 -24.06 -15.02
N SER A 582 3.93 -23.55 -16.23
CA SER A 582 4.59 -24.01 -17.46
C SER A 582 4.80 -22.87 -18.45
N LYS A 583 5.71 -23.07 -19.42
CA LYS A 583 6.06 -22.20 -20.57
C LYS A 583 6.65 -20.83 -20.22
N ILE A 584 6.03 -20.08 -19.31
CA ILE A 584 6.42 -18.73 -18.90
C ILE A 584 7.14 -18.70 -17.54
N CYS A 585 7.19 -19.85 -16.86
CA CYS A 585 7.91 -20.07 -15.61
C CYS A 585 9.41 -20.28 -15.85
N HIS A 586 10.19 -20.27 -14.78
CA HIS A 586 11.63 -20.50 -14.82
C HIS A 586 11.93 -21.91 -15.39
N PRO A 587 12.95 -22.06 -16.26
CA PRO A 587 13.22 -23.35 -16.91
C PRO A 587 13.70 -24.45 -15.97
N THR A 588 14.25 -24.10 -14.80
CA THR A 588 14.89 -25.06 -13.87
C THR A 588 14.53 -24.86 -12.40
N GLU A 589 13.91 -23.74 -12.05
CA GLU A 589 13.53 -23.45 -10.66
C GLU A 589 12.06 -23.81 -10.48
N PHE A 590 11.62 -23.92 -9.23
CA PHE A 590 10.23 -24.21 -8.95
C PHE A 590 9.44 -22.92 -8.69
N ASP A 591 8.81 -22.40 -9.74
CA ASP A 591 7.93 -21.23 -9.68
C ASP A 591 6.59 -21.48 -10.37
N PHE A 592 5.58 -20.73 -9.94
CA PHE A 592 4.29 -20.66 -10.62
C PHE A 592 3.60 -19.33 -10.36
N TYR A 593 2.70 -18.98 -11.29
CA TYR A 593 1.78 -17.87 -11.14
C TYR A 593 0.46 -18.35 -10.56
N LEU A 594 -0.11 -17.60 -9.62
CA LEU A 594 -1.43 -17.83 -9.05
C LEU A 594 -2.22 -16.51 -9.03
N CYS A 595 -3.39 -16.52 -9.66
CA CYS A 595 -4.38 -15.46 -9.49
C CYS A 595 -5.37 -15.86 -8.39
N SER A 596 -5.13 -15.49 -7.13
CA SER A 596 -5.94 -15.95 -5.99
C SER A 596 -7.21 -15.14 -5.71
N HIS A 597 -7.41 -13.99 -6.36
CA HIS A 597 -8.49 -13.05 -6.06
C HIS A 597 -9.24 -12.59 -7.31
N ALA A 598 -10.47 -12.12 -7.11
CA ALA A 598 -11.26 -11.51 -8.17
C ALA A 598 -10.73 -10.12 -8.53
N GLY A 599 -10.54 -9.86 -9.82
CA GLY A 599 -10.14 -8.54 -10.31
C GLY A 599 -11.36 -7.61 -10.34
N ILE A 600 -11.47 -6.68 -9.38
CA ILE A 600 -12.61 -5.73 -9.38
C ILE A 600 -12.53 -4.77 -10.59
N GLN A 601 -11.31 -4.38 -10.98
CA GLN A 601 -11.04 -3.52 -12.14
C GLN A 601 -9.80 -3.96 -12.92
N VAL A 602 -8.80 -4.53 -12.27
CA VAL A 602 -7.55 -5.04 -12.89
C VAL A 602 -7.20 -6.39 -12.23
N THR A 603 -6.71 -7.37 -12.99
CA THR A 603 -6.09 -8.58 -12.42
C THR A 603 -4.72 -8.22 -11.85
N LEU A 604 -4.52 -8.49 -10.57
CA LEU A 604 -3.19 -8.65 -10.01
C LEU A 604 -2.86 -10.13 -10.07
N LEU A 605 -1.68 -10.47 -10.59
CA LEU A 605 -1.14 -11.82 -10.46
C LEU A 605 -0.22 -11.87 -9.25
N ILE A 606 -0.14 -13.03 -8.62
CA ILE A 606 0.89 -13.33 -7.62
C ILE A 606 1.84 -14.33 -8.27
N THR A 607 3.13 -14.01 -8.32
CA THR A 607 4.18 -14.97 -8.63
C THR A 607 4.65 -15.59 -7.34
N ILE A 608 4.76 -16.91 -7.31
CA ILE A 608 5.22 -17.70 -6.17
C ILE A 608 6.45 -18.48 -6.64
N THR A 609 7.59 -18.22 -6.01
CA THR A 609 8.87 -18.86 -6.33
C THR A 609 9.40 -19.59 -5.10
N PHE A 610 9.65 -20.89 -5.22
CA PHE A 610 10.23 -21.70 -4.17
C PHE A 610 11.75 -21.60 -4.27
N LEU A 611 12.36 -20.90 -3.33
CA LEU A 611 13.83 -20.76 -3.29
C LEU A 611 14.49 -21.94 -2.58
N TYR A 612 13.77 -22.59 -1.68
CA TYR A 612 14.26 -23.73 -0.92
C TYR A 612 13.11 -24.58 -0.42
N ASP A 613 13.14 -25.88 -0.67
CA ASP A 613 12.19 -26.80 -0.09
C ASP A 613 12.84 -28.14 0.21
N VAL A 614 12.85 -28.55 1.48
CA VAL A 614 13.33 -29.88 1.90
C VAL A 614 12.30 -30.97 1.59
N LEU A 615 11.05 -30.60 1.29
CA LEU A 615 9.94 -31.53 1.10
C LEU A 615 9.78 -32.00 -0.34
N ILE A 616 10.42 -31.33 -1.30
CA ILE A 616 10.37 -31.61 -2.75
C ILE A 616 11.73 -32.10 -3.29
N ALA A 617 12.79 -32.06 -2.47
CA ALA A 617 14.13 -32.52 -2.83
C ALA A 617 14.29 -34.05 -2.69
#